data_AF-A0A9D2DKN0-F1
#
_entry.id   AF-A0A9D2DKN0-F1
#
_cell.length_a   1.000
_cell.length_b   1.000
_cell.length_c   1.000
_cell.angle_alpha   90.00
_cell.angle_beta   90.00
_cell.angle_gamma   90.00
#
_symmetry.space_group_name_H-M   'P 1'
#
loop_
_entity.id
_entity.type
_entity.pdbx_description
1 polymer ?
#
loop_
_entity_poly.entity_id
_entity_poly.type
_entity_poly.pdbx_seq_one_letter_code
_entity_poly.pdbx_strand_id
1 'polypeptide(L)'
;MGEKNDRTVRMRPEDLPDPAATRIADPDATRAAATRVAARVPAVDAPVTTHMPGRDGIDALSDPYFSPAVPADLTTARPVVAIESPVESLPERRRRLPRWAVVLLALLAVLAAAAVAYLTYENELWGGKTVPDVVGLTEQEARVTLENAGFAVEVEYRAGDGDFGTVLSVDPGEGVRSDPAAGVTLVVAGERVIPSVVGLSEEEAKQALYDAGAANVQVTRQSSDEPAGTVLSVSPAEGEAFVSDDEITLTVAQPYAVPDLTGMAEGEALAALEEAGLVGEVAYVESDAEKGTVVESDPAPGAEVAGGTTVTLSVSSPYPASSAHLLEYFDAEPEQLSRYLADEGFSLRYGAIYVSGGNAHAVYANDVGDVLQITNSPESGHYDGSSDGDVLARGAGVGGVRLAFSEASLPEGGGRESEAGVRAIMAACGFEGLVGTCTQDDVMARLGADGDWHFICAYGQQGDYTWAVRIGGYGSNTGVVAMVAPTTHFEEQDLSRFGGSVCEYVAYIDLFTG
;
A
#
# COMPACT_ATOMS: atom_id res chain seq x y z
N MET A 1 13.10 62.23 2.41
CA MET A 1 14.48 61.73 2.19
C MET A 1 14.43 60.22 2.37
N GLY A 2 14.62 59.45 1.29
CA GLY A 2 14.34 58.00 1.29
C GLY A 2 13.60 57.57 0.01
N GLU A 3 14.25 57.78 -1.13
CA GLU A 3 13.74 57.45 -2.47
C GLU A 3 14.18 56.03 -2.85
N LYS A 4 13.27 55.17 -3.34
CA LYS A 4 13.63 53.84 -3.88
C LYS A 4 12.65 53.37 -4.97
N ASN A 5 13.09 53.60 -6.21
CA ASN A 5 12.69 53.02 -7.50
C ASN A 5 11.44 52.11 -7.59
N ASP A 6 10.44 52.65 -8.30
CA ASP A 6 9.57 51.91 -9.21
C ASP A 6 10.38 51.11 -10.27
N ARG A 7 9.89 49.92 -10.62
CA ARG A 7 10.20 49.22 -11.87
C ARG A 7 9.17 48.12 -12.18
N THR A 8 7.97 48.53 -12.58
CA THR A 8 6.99 47.61 -13.18
C THR A 8 7.38 47.23 -14.62
N VAL A 9 7.59 45.93 -14.89
CA VAL A 9 7.85 45.42 -16.26
C VAL A 9 6.55 44.85 -16.82
N ARG A 10 5.88 45.60 -17.70
CA ARG A 10 4.80 45.06 -18.54
C ARG A 10 5.42 44.28 -19.71
N MET A 11 5.21 42.96 -19.75
CA MET A 11 5.40 42.18 -20.98
C MET A 11 4.27 42.47 -21.97
N ARG A 12 4.53 42.24 -23.27
CA ARG A 12 3.56 42.45 -24.36
C ARG A 12 2.88 41.12 -24.74
N PRO A 13 1.67 41.12 -25.34
CA PRO A 13 0.86 39.92 -25.52
C PRO A 13 1.28 39.00 -26.69
N GLU A 14 2.56 38.93 -27.04
CA GLU A 14 3.06 38.26 -28.26
C GLU A 14 4.04 37.11 -27.98
N ASP A 15 4.32 36.79 -26.70
CA ASP A 15 5.24 35.72 -26.27
C ASP A 15 4.52 34.47 -25.71
N LEU A 16 3.36 34.11 -26.27
CA LEU A 16 2.61 32.88 -25.94
C LEU A 16 2.93 31.76 -26.97
N PRO A 17 3.45 30.59 -26.55
CA PRO A 17 3.62 29.46 -27.46
C PRO A 17 2.27 28.80 -27.82
N ASP A 18 2.11 28.48 -29.10
CA ASP A 18 0.91 27.88 -29.70
C ASP A 18 0.66 26.44 -29.18
N PRO A 19 -0.53 26.14 -28.61
CA PRO A 19 -0.87 24.80 -28.12
C PRO A 19 -1.31 23.80 -29.20
N ALA A 20 -1.33 24.14 -30.50
CA ALA A 20 -1.93 23.32 -31.56
C ALA A 20 -0.93 22.64 -32.54
N ALA A 21 0.37 22.58 -32.22
CA ALA A 21 1.42 22.19 -33.15
C ALA A 21 2.00 20.76 -32.99
N THR A 22 1.18 19.70 -33.04
CA THR A 22 1.71 18.34 -33.31
C THR A 22 0.80 17.46 -34.19
N ARG A 23 1.19 17.28 -35.46
CA ARG A 23 0.76 16.15 -36.30
C ARG A 23 1.97 15.45 -36.93
N ILE A 24 2.08 14.16 -36.65
CA ILE A 24 2.49 13.07 -37.57
C ILE A 24 3.85 13.20 -38.29
N ALA A 25 4.83 12.44 -37.80
CA ALA A 25 5.86 11.71 -38.57
C ALA A 25 6.36 10.57 -37.66
N ASP A 26 6.11 9.29 -37.98
CA ASP A 26 6.93 8.43 -38.84
C ASP A 26 8.26 7.99 -38.18
N PRO A 27 8.35 6.75 -37.64
CA PRO A 27 9.52 6.26 -36.93
C PRO A 27 10.47 5.47 -37.86
N ASP A 28 11.09 6.14 -38.85
CA ASP A 28 12.23 5.54 -39.55
C ASP A 28 13.37 6.55 -39.80
N ALA A 29 14.57 6.14 -39.38
CA ALA A 29 15.87 6.79 -39.57
C ALA A 29 16.06 8.29 -39.20
N THR A 30 16.90 8.54 -38.19
CA THR A 30 18.14 9.30 -38.44
C THR A 30 19.33 8.69 -37.70
N ARG A 31 20.37 8.37 -38.49
CA ARG A 31 21.67 7.85 -38.08
C ARG A 31 22.71 8.94 -38.32
N ALA A 32 23.68 9.12 -37.40
CA ALA A 32 25.14 9.14 -37.69
C ALA A 32 25.99 10.09 -36.81
N ALA A 33 26.82 9.49 -35.94
CA ALA A 33 28.29 9.59 -35.93
C ALA A 33 28.82 8.60 -34.87
N ALA A 34 29.90 7.82 -35.05
CA ALA A 34 30.96 7.89 -36.06
C ALA A 34 31.53 6.50 -36.48
N THR A 35 31.89 6.42 -37.75
CA THR A 35 32.97 5.66 -38.43
C THR A 35 33.73 4.54 -37.69
N ARG A 36 33.58 3.29 -38.19
CA ARG A 36 34.63 2.27 -38.46
C ARG A 36 33.98 1.16 -39.34
N VAL A 37 34.17 1.15 -40.65
CA VAL A 37 35.26 0.45 -41.37
C VAL A 37 35.43 -1.00 -40.92
N ALA A 38 35.03 -1.94 -41.79
CA ALA A 38 35.24 -3.37 -41.60
C ALA A 38 36.73 -3.72 -41.78
N ALA A 39 37.27 -4.52 -40.86
CA ALA A 39 38.55 -5.18 -41.02
C ALA A 39 38.54 -6.54 -40.31
N ARG A 40 39.20 -7.51 -40.94
CA ARG A 40 39.45 -8.87 -40.45
C ARG A 40 39.95 -8.88 -38.99
N VAL A 41 39.50 -9.87 -38.23
CA VAL A 41 40.22 -10.35 -37.05
C VAL A 41 41.64 -10.75 -37.49
N PRO A 42 42.71 -10.21 -36.88
CA PRO A 42 44.06 -10.72 -37.09
C PRO A 42 44.24 -12.03 -36.29
N ALA A 43 44.94 -12.98 -36.89
CA ALA A 43 45.37 -14.17 -36.17
C ALA A 43 46.37 -13.79 -35.07
N VAL A 44 46.32 -14.50 -33.93
CA VAL A 44 47.47 -14.62 -33.02
C VAL A 44 48.09 -15.97 -33.32
N ASP A 45 49.39 -15.97 -33.57
CA ASP A 45 50.13 -17.13 -34.05
C ASP A 45 50.19 -18.27 -33.03
N ALA A 46 50.18 -19.49 -33.56
CA ALA A 46 50.57 -20.70 -32.86
C ALA A 46 52.11 -20.85 -32.85
N PRO A 47 52.64 -21.97 -32.32
CA PRO A 47 52.92 -23.09 -33.24
C PRO A 47 52.32 -24.41 -32.70
N VAL A 48 51.57 -25.24 -33.45
CA VAL A 48 51.94 -26.09 -34.63
C VAL A 48 53.24 -26.86 -34.36
N THR A 49 53.36 -28.19 -34.38
CA THR A 49 52.96 -29.24 -35.34
C THR A 49 52.67 -30.57 -34.58
N THR A 50 51.66 -31.38 -34.88
CA THR A 50 51.44 -32.28 -36.04
C THR A 50 52.57 -33.26 -36.41
N HIS A 51 52.46 -34.48 -35.87
CA HIS A 51 52.27 -35.75 -36.60
C HIS A 51 53.34 -36.28 -37.60
N MET A 52 53.87 -37.49 -37.29
CA MET A 52 54.52 -38.47 -38.18
C MET A 52 55.86 -38.07 -38.86
N PRO A 53 56.62 -38.99 -39.50
CA PRO A 53 56.42 -40.44 -39.71
C PRO A 53 57.58 -41.30 -39.15
N GLY A 54 57.66 -42.57 -39.55
CA GLY A 54 58.81 -43.45 -39.27
C GLY A 54 59.73 -43.69 -40.47
N ARG A 55 60.75 -44.54 -40.21
CA ARG A 55 61.74 -45.20 -41.09
C ARG A 55 63.14 -44.56 -41.32
N ASP A 56 64.10 -45.49 -41.27
CA ASP A 56 65.43 -45.57 -41.89
C ASP A 56 66.51 -44.52 -41.53
N GLY A 57 67.72 -45.00 -41.15
CA GLY A 57 68.89 -44.12 -41.06
C GLY A 57 70.01 -44.55 -40.09
N ILE A 58 70.91 -45.38 -40.60
CA ILE A 58 72.26 -45.75 -40.11
C ILE A 58 73.18 -44.58 -39.68
N ASP A 59 74.25 -44.94 -38.96
CA ASP A 59 75.51 -44.21 -38.71
C ASP A 59 75.47 -42.96 -37.79
N ALA A 60 76.54 -42.59 -37.07
CA ALA A 60 77.72 -43.29 -36.53
C ALA A 60 78.50 -42.31 -35.62
N LEU A 61 79.35 -42.82 -34.70
CA LEU A 61 80.41 -42.06 -33.98
C LEU A 61 79.89 -40.96 -33.01
N SER A 62 80.55 -40.57 -31.92
CA SER A 62 81.81 -40.99 -31.26
C SER A 62 81.79 -40.40 -29.83
N ASP A 63 82.07 -41.16 -28.75
CA ASP A 63 83.34 -41.14 -27.98
C ASP A 63 83.11 -40.62 -26.52
N PRO A 64 84.05 -40.76 -25.54
CA PRO A 64 84.61 -42.04 -25.05
C PRO A 64 84.84 -42.09 -23.50
N TYR A 65 85.35 -43.22 -22.99
CA TYR A 65 85.90 -43.45 -21.62
C TYR A 65 84.90 -43.42 -20.42
N PHE A 66 85.11 -44.14 -19.31
CA PHE A 66 86.31 -44.84 -18.80
C PHE A 66 85.94 -46.18 -18.12
N SER A 67 86.85 -47.15 -18.14
CA SER A 67 86.80 -48.49 -17.52
C SER A 67 88.23 -48.84 -17.07
N PRO A 68 88.58 -50.03 -16.52
CA PRO A 68 87.82 -51.06 -15.79
C PRO A 68 88.54 -51.45 -14.46
N ALA A 69 88.10 -52.53 -13.79
CA ALA A 69 89.02 -53.39 -13.02
C ALA A 69 88.50 -54.85 -12.92
N VAL A 70 89.33 -55.80 -13.34
CA VAL A 70 89.14 -57.27 -13.22
C VAL A 70 90.51 -57.87 -12.83
N PRO A 71 90.55 -59.02 -12.15
CA PRO A 71 91.31 -60.16 -12.70
C PRO A 71 90.45 -61.45 -12.65
N ALA A 72 90.41 -62.34 -13.66
CA ALA A 72 91.51 -63.16 -14.19
C ALA A 72 92.16 -64.03 -13.07
N ASP A 73 92.46 -65.32 -13.22
CA ASP A 73 92.52 -66.23 -14.38
C ASP A 73 92.22 -67.68 -13.84
N LEU A 74 92.20 -68.83 -14.53
CA LEU A 74 92.79 -69.31 -15.79
C LEU A 74 91.80 -70.15 -16.61
N THR A 75 92.10 -70.34 -17.89
CA THR A 75 91.47 -71.33 -18.79
C THR A 75 92.28 -72.63 -18.83
N THR A 76 91.63 -73.81 -18.86
CA THR A 76 92.22 -75.04 -19.44
C THR A 76 91.12 -76.03 -19.85
N ALA A 77 91.11 -76.44 -21.12
CA ALA A 77 90.18 -77.44 -21.66
C ALA A 77 90.95 -78.60 -22.32
N ARG A 78 90.75 -79.84 -21.87
CA ARG A 78 91.23 -81.12 -22.46
C ARG A 78 90.29 -82.29 -22.02
N PRO A 79 90.31 -83.46 -22.70
CA PRO A 79 89.09 -83.92 -23.40
C PRO A 79 88.37 -85.15 -22.80
N VAL A 80 87.31 -85.56 -23.50
CA VAL A 80 86.45 -86.73 -23.29
C VAL A 80 87.21 -88.02 -22.92
N VAL A 81 86.72 -88.70 -21.87
CA VAL A 81 86.92 -90.13 -21.63
C VAL A 81 85.56 -90.77 -21.35
N ALA A 82 85.22 -91.82 -22.09
CA ALA A 82 84.02 -92.62 -21.86
C ALA A 82 84.33 -93.79 -20.92
N ILE A 83 83.39 -94.12 -20.02
CA ILE A 83 83.35 -95.38 -19.29
C ILE A 83 81.90 -95.88 -19.33
N GLU A 84 81.70 -97.17 -19.62
CA GLU A 84 80.41 -97.76 -19.96
C GLU A 84 79.67 -98.34 -18.74
N SER A 85 78.33 -98.18 -18.74
CA SER A 85 77.33 -99.11 -18.15
C SER A 85 77.29 -99.27 -16.60
N PRO A 86 76.23 -99.88 -16.02
CA PRO A 86 74.94 -100.31 -16.58
C PRO A 86 73.76 -99.41 -16.14
N VAL A 87 72.78 -99.10 -16.99
CA VAL A 87 71.55 -99.90 -17.24
C VAL A 87 70.82 -100.34 -15.96
N GLU A 88 69.82 -99.56 -15.54
CA GLU A 88 68.55 -100.13 -15.06
C GLU A 88 67.38 -99.22 -15.46
N SER A 89 66.63 -99.63 -16.49
CA SER A 89 65.52 -98.86 -17.04
C SER A 89 64.20 -99.18 -16.33
N LEU A 90 63.63 -98.23 -15.59
CA LEU A 90 62.26 -98.36 -15.12
C LEU A 90 61.28 -98.30 -16.32
N PRO A 91 60.33 -99.26 -16.45
CA PRO A 91 59.43 -99.29 -17.59
C PRO A 91 58.37 -98.18 -17.52
N GLU A 92 58.58 -97.09 -18.25
CA GLU A 92 57.62 -95.99 -18.38
C GLU A 92 56.38 -96.44 -19.19
N ARG A 93 55.48 -97.21 -18.56
CA ARG A 93 54.26 -97.71 -19.19
C ARG A 93 53.20 -96.61 -19.30
N ARG A 94 53.45 -95.61 -20.16
CA ARG A 94 52.45 -94.63 -20.60
C ARG A 94 51.31 -95.35 -21.33
N ARG A 95 50.31 -95.80 -20.57
CA ARG A 95 48.94 -95.93 -21.08
C ARG A 95 48.52 -94.54 -21.51
N ARG A 96 48.64 -94.26 -22.81
CA ARG A 96 48.11 -93.03 -23.40
C ARG A 96 46.61 -93.03 -23.13
N LEU A 97 46.17 -92.22 -22.17
CA LEU A 97 44.75 -91.90 -22.02
C LEU A 97 44.27 -91.46 -23.41
N PRO A 98 43.16 -92.02 -23.92
CA PRO A 98 42.68 -91.64 -25.24
C PRO A 98 42.43 -90.13 -25.23
N ARG A 99 42.66 -89.44 -26.36
CA ARG A 99 42.73 -87.96 -26.39
C ARG A 99 41.51 -87.29 -25.74
N TRP A 100 40.33 -87.89 -25.84
CA TRP A 100 39.11 -87.43 -25.18
C TRP A 100 39.19 -87.41 -23.65
N ALA A 101 39.88 -88.36 -23.01
CA ALA A 101 40.00 -88.42 -21.55
C ALA A 101 40.97 -87.35 -21.01
N VAL A 102 42.00 -86.96 -21.78
CA VAL A 102 42.87 -85.83 -21.42
C VAL A 102 42.13 -84.50 -21.59
N VAL A 103 41.33 -84.36 -22.65
CA VAL A 103 40.44 -83.19 -22.84
C VAL A 103 39.39 -83.12 -21.72
N LEU A 104 38.80 -84.24 -21.31
CA LEU A 104 37.84 -84.28 -20.20
C LEU A 104 38.48 -83.87 -18.87
N LEU A 105 39.70 -84.33 -18.59
CA LEU A 105 40.46 -83.96 -17.38
C LEU A 105 40.85 -82.48 -17.39
N ALA A 106 41.24 -81.94 -18.54
CA ALA A 106 41.51 -80.52 -18.71
C ALA A 106 40.23 -79.68 -18.53
N LEU A 107 39.10 -80.10 -19.08
CA LEU A 107 37.79 -79.47 -18.86
C LEU A 107 37.37 -79.52 -17.39
N LEU A 108 37.58 -80.64 -16.70
CA LEU A 108 37.32 -80.76 -15.26
C LEU A 108 38.27 -79.88 -14.43
N ALA A 109 39.54 -79.74 -14.82
CA ALA A 109 40.47 -78.85 -14.16
C ALA A 109 40.13 -77.37 -14.40
N VAL A 110 39.68 -77.00 -15.59
CA VAL A 110 39.18 -75.65 -15.90
C VAL A 110 37.86 -75.37 -15.17
N LEU A 111 36.94 -76.33 -15.10
CA LEU A 111 35.71 -76.22 -14.30
C LEU A 111 36.01 -76.13 -12.80
N ALA A 112 36.98 -76.88 -12.29
CA ALA A 112 37.40 -76.80 -10.89
C ALA A 112 38.12 -75.48 -10.59
N ALA A 113 38.97 -74.99 -11.49
CA ALA A 113 39.61 -73.68 -11.36
C ALA A 113 38.59 -72.53 -11.48
N ALA A 114 37.61 -72.64 -12.37
CA ALA A 114 36.50 -71.68 -12.49
C ALA A 114 35.59 -71.74 -11.26
N ALA A 115 35.31 -72.93 -10.71
CA ALA A 115 34.54 -73.09 -9.48
C ALA A 115 35.29 -72.56 -8.26
N VAL A 116 36.61 -72.77 -8.17
CA VAL A 116 37.45 -72.18 -7.09
C VAL A 116 37.58 -70.67 -7.28
N ALA A 117 37.71 -70.15 -8.50
CA ALA A 117 37.70 -68.72 -8.76
C ALA A 117 36.34 -68.11 -8.36
N TYR A 118 35.23 -68.73 -8.77
CA TYR A 118 33.87 -68.32 -8.41
C TYR A 118 33.65 -68.37 -6.89
N LEU A 119 34.00 -69.47 -6.22
CA LEU A 119 33.86 -69.61 -4.78
C LEU A 119 34.78 -68.64 -4.01
N THR A 120 36.02 -68.41 -4.46
CA THR A 120 36.92 -67.45 -3.78
C THR A 120 36.56 -66.00 -4.07
N TYR A 121 35.85 -65.73 -5.17
CA TYR A 121 35.22 -64.44 -5.48
C TYR A 121 33.98 -64.20 -4.59
N GLU A 122 33.07 -65.16 -4.47
CA GLU A 122 31.92 -65.08 -3.53
C GLU A 122 32.36 -64.96 -2.07
N ASN A 123 33.42 -65.65 -1.65
CA ASN A 123 33.95 -65.58 -0.28
C ASN A 123 34.85 -64.35 -0.02
N GLU A 124 34.86 -63.37 -0.92
CA GLU A 124 35.58 -62.09 -0.81
C GLU A 124 37.10 -62.18 -0.55
N LEU A 125 37.73 -63.33 -0.80
CA LEU A 125 39.14 -63.60 -0.50
C LEU A 125 40.14 -62.78 -1.34
N TRP A 126 39.64 -62.06 -2.35
CA TRP A 126 40.40 -61.20 -3.25
C TRP A 126 39.98 -59.73 -3.05
N GLY A 127 40.60 -59.03 -2.09
CA GLY A 127 40.67 -57.56 -1.95
C GLY A 127 39.39 -56.71 -2.16
N GLY A 128 39.04 -55.88 -1.18
CA GLY A 128 37.87 -54.99 -1.24
C GLY A 128 36.58 -55.67 -0.79
N LYS A 129 35.51 -54.88 -0.65
CA LYS A 129 34.16 -55.34 -0.27
C LYS A 129 33.14 -54.81 -1.24
N THR A 130 31.97 -55.44 -1.28
CA THR A 130 30.85 -55.00 -2.12
C THR A 130 30.08 -53.88 -1.41
N VAL A 131 29.83 -52.76 -2.07
CA VAL A 131 28.97 -51.69 -1.56
C VAL A 131 27.53 -52.23 -1.46
N PRO A 132 26.92 -52.26 -0.27
CA PRO A 132 25.54 -52.71 -0.11
C PRO A 132 24.54 -51.80 -0.83
N ASP A 133 23.38 -52.35 -1.18
CA ASP A 133 22.22 -51.58 -1.60
C ASP A 133 21.71 -50.74 -0.40
N VAL A 134 21.75 -49.42 -0.56
CA VAL A 134 21.36 -48.43 0.46
C VAL A 134 20.56 -47.25 -0.12
N VAL A 135 20.29 -47.25 -1.42
CA VAL A 135 19.49 -46.19 -2.06
C VAL A 135 18.03 -46.37 -1.67
N GLY A 136 17.35 -45.29 -1.32
CA GLY A 136 15.99 -45.37 -0.77
C GLY A 136 15.90 -45.78 0.72
N LEU A 137 17.04 -46.02 1.41
CA LEU A 137 17.07 -46.14 2.87
C LEU A 137 17.22 -44.77 3.55
N THR A 138 16.81 -44.67 4.81
CA THR A 138 17.12 -43.48 5.63
C THR A 138 18.63 -43.35 5.83
N GLU A 139 19.14 -42.12 6.01
CA GLU A 139 20.57 -41.87 6.26
C GLU A 139 21.11 -42.74 7.41
N GLN A 140 20.34 -42.89 8.48
CA GLN A 140 20.74 -43.67 9.64
C GLN A 140 20.87 -45.17 9.31
N GLU A 141 19.93 -45.75 8.56
CA GLU A 141 19.97 -47.16 8.15
C GLU A 141 21.06 -47.42 7.10
N ALA A 142 21.22 -46.51 6.13
CA ALA A 142 22.28 -46.56 5.12
C ALA A 142 23.67 -46.50 5.75
N ARG A 143 23.89 -45.54 6.67
CA ARG A 143 25.13 -45.38 7.43
C ARG A 143 25.45 -46.64 8.23
N VAL A 144 24.50 -47.16 9.01
CA VAL A 144 24.68 -48.40 9.79
C VAL A 144 24.98 -49.59 8.87
N THR A 145 24.35 -49.68 7.70
CA THR A 145 24.58 -50.76 6.73
C THR A 145 25.98 -50.70 6.13
N LEU A 146 26.45 -49.51 5.75
CA LEU A 146 27.80 -49.28 5.21
C LEU A 146 28.90 -49.44 6.28
N GLU A 147 28.68 -48.95 7.49
CA GLU A 147 29.62 -49.11 8.62
C GLU A 147 29.74 -50.58 9.06
N ASN A 148 28.64 -51.35 9.06
CA ASN A 148 28.68 -52.80 9.29
C ASN A 148 29.37 -53.55 8.15
N ALA A 149 29.19 -53.10 6.90
CA ALA A 149 30.00 -53.55 5.77
C ALA A 149 31.46 -53.07 5.89
N GLY A 150 31.79 -52.12 6.79
CA GLY A 150 33.14 -51.68 7.12
C GLY A 150 33.69 -50.58 6.23
N PHE A 151 32.83 -49.86 5.50
CA PHE A 151 33.20 -48.65 4.77
C PHE A 151 33.20 -47.43 5.70
N ALA A 152 34.11 -46.49 5.46
CA ALA A 152 33.95 -45.13 5.98
C ALA A 152 32.87 -44.40 5.17
N VAL A 153 31.99 -43.64 5.84
CA VAL A 153 30.85 -42.96 5.21
C VAL A 153 31.02 -41.45 5.30
N GLU A 154 31.04 -40.78 4.15
CA GLU A 154 30.87 -39.34 4.02
C GLU A 154 29.45 -39.04 3.53
N VAL A 155 28.85 -37.92 3.96
CA VAL A 155 27.46 -37.56 3.63
C VAL A 155 27.42 -36.15 3.05
N GLU A 156 26.91 -36.05 1.83
CA GLU A 156 26.55 -34.79 1.17
C GLU A 156 25.04 -34.65 1.13
N TYR A 157 24.51 -33.47 1.47
CA TYR A 157 23.09 -33.17 1.31
C TYR A 157 22.85 -32.45 -0.02
N ARG A 158 21.88 -32.92 -0.80
CA ARG A 158 21.41 -32.27 -2.03
C ARG A 158 19.98 -31.81 -1.83
N ALA A 159 19.77 -30.49 -1.85
CA ALA A 159 18.46 -29.89 -1.66
C ALA A 159 17.47 -30.35 -2.75
N GLY A 160 16.28 -30.80 -2.36
CA GLY A 160 15.29 -31.40 -3.26
C GLY A 160 13.84 -31.18 -2.81
N ASP A 161 12.91 -31.86 -3.47
CA ASP A 161 11.45 -31.68 -3.31
C ASP A 161 10.74 -32.89 -2.67
N GLY A 162 11.49 -33.83 -2.11
CA GLY A 162 10.95 -35.06 -1.54
C GLY A 162 12.01 -36.01 -0.98
N ASP A 163 11.52 -37.07 -0.34
CA ASP A 163 12.31 -38.14 0.28
C ASP A 163 13.38 -37.66 1.28
N PHE A 164 13.14 -36.55 1.99
CA PHE A 164 14.09 -35.94 2.93
C PHE A 164 14.67 -36.95 3.94
N GLY A 165 15.99 -36.88 4.14
CA GLY A 165 16.72 -37.85 4.97
C GLY A 165 16.91 -39.24 4.34
N THR A 166 16.49 -39.44 3.08
CA THR A 166 16.69 -40.68 2.32
C THR A 166 17.89 -40.55 1.37
N VAL A 167 18.62 -41.65 1.17
CA VAL A 167 19.74 -41.71 0.21
C VAL A 167 19.23 -41.67 -1.22
N LEU A 168 19.65 -40.65 -1.98
CA LEU A 168 19.37 -40.47 -3.40
C LEU A 168 20.37 -41.24 -4.28
N SER A 169 21.64 -41.29 -3.87
CA SER A 169 22.71 -41.96 -4.62
C SER A 169 23.90 -42.25 -3.72
N VAL A 170 24.70 -43.26 -4.09
CA VAL A 170 25.93 -43.66 -3.40
C VAL A 170 27.08 -43.75 -4.41
N ASP A 171 28.28 -43.27 -4.05
CA ASP A 171 29.49 -43.37 -4.87
C ASP A 171 30.67 -43.96 -4.03
N PRO A 172 31.30 -45.07 -4.46
CA PRO A 172 30.94 -45.92 -5.60
C PRO A 172 29.55 -46.55 -5.50
N GLY A 173 28.91 -46.76 -6.65
CA GLY A 173 27.55 -47.27 -6.75
C GLY A 173 27.31 -48.64 -6.09
N GLU A 174 26.03 -48.92 -5.80
CA GLU A 174 25.56 -50.20 -5.24
C GLU A 174 26.07 -51.42 -6.04
N GLY A 175 26.43 -52.49 -5.33
CA GLY A 175 26.98 -53.71 -5.93
C GLY A 175 28.40 -53.57 -6.52
N VAL A 176 29.00 -52.38 -6.55
CA VAL A 176 30.40 -52.19 -6.95
C VAL A 176 31.33 -52.69 -5.84
N ARG A 177 32.43 -53.35 -6.21
CA ARG A 177 33.47 -53.75 -5.27
C ARG A 177 34.47 -52.60 -5.09
N SER A 178 34.55 -52.05 -3.89
CA SER A 178 35.42 -50.91 -3.54
C SER A 178 36.38 -51.28 -2.40
N ASP A 179 37.43 -50.46 -2.21
CA ASP A 179 38.32 -50.56 -1.05
C ASP A 179 37.63 -49.89 0.16
N PRO A 180 37.38 -50.62 1.27
CA PRO A 180 36.77 -50.02 2.46
C PRO A 180 37.55 -48.84 3.05
N ALA A 181 38.87 -48.77 2.81
CA ALA A 181 39.72 -47.66 3.24
C ALA A 181 39.59 -46.40 2.38
N ALA A 182 39.02 -46.50 1.16
CA ALA A 182 38.73 -45.34 0.31
C ALA A 182 37.44 -44.61 0.72
N GLY A 183 36.55 -45.28 1.45
CA GLY A 183 35.26 -44.75 1.86
C GLY A 183 34.19 -44.79 0.76
N VAL A 184 33.02 -44.26 1.11
CA VAL A 184 31.82 -44.17 0.28
C VAL A 184 31.12 -42.84 0.59
N THR A 185 30.75 -42.08 -0.44
CA THR A 185 29.99 -40.84 -0.32
C THR A 185 28.51 -41.12 -0.56
N LEU A 186 27.68 -40.86 0.45
CA LEU A 186 26.23 -40.84 0.35
C LEU A 186 25.76 -39.45 -0.07
N VAL A 187 24.90 -39.37 -1.07
CA VAL A 187 24.09 -38.17 -1.32
C VAL A 187 22.71 -38.40 -0.74
N VAL A 188 22.33 -37.59 0.25
CA VAL A 188 21.04 -37.63 0.93
C VAL A 188 20.17 -36.47 0.43
N ALA A 189 18.86 -36.71 0.32
CA ALA A 189 17.89 -35.64 0.05
C ALA A 189 17.87 -34.66 1.24
N GLY A 190 18.36 -33.45 1.00
CA GLY A 190 18.29 -32.34 1.93
C GLY A 190 17.04 -31.50 1.73
N GLU A 191 16.56 -30.89 2.80
CA GLU A 191 15.52 -29.87 2.76
C GLU A 191 16.06 -28.57 2.14
N ARG A 192 15.23 -27.83 1.39
CA ARG A 192 15.50 -26.40 1.14
C ARG A 192 15.01 -25.63 2.34
N VAL A 193 15.76 -24.61 2.75
CA VAL A 193 15.40 -23.72 3.86
C VAL A 193 15.31 -22.28 3.37
N ILE A 194 14.35 -21.52 3.89
CA ILE A 194 14.17 -20.12 3.52
C ILE A 194 15.40 -19.32 4.00
N PRO A 195 16.16 -18.67 3.09
CA PRO A 195 17.31 -17.86 3.47
C PRO A 195 16.87 -16.60 4.23
N SER A 196 17.81 -15.94 4.92
CA SER A 196 17.51 -14.64 5.51
C SER A 196 17.30 -13.57 4.45
N VAL A 197 16.08 -13.04 4.39
CA VAL A 197 15.59 -12.09 3.38
C VAL A 197 14.92 -10.85 4.00
N VAL A 198 14.58 -10.89 5.29
CA VAL A 198 14.05 -9.74 6.03
C VAL A 198 15.11 -8.64 6.10
N GLY A 199 14.70 -7.40 5.81
CA GLY A 199 15.60 -6.24 5.70
C GLY A 199 16.35 -6.12 4.37
N LEU A 200 16.23 -7.08 3.45
CA LEU A 200 16.71 -6.90 2.06
C LEU A 200 15.70 -6.11 1.22
N SER A 201 16.12 -5.61 0.06
CA SER A 201 15.17 -5.13 -0.95
C SER A 201 14.38 -6.30 -1.55
N GLU A 202 13.16 -6.03 -1.99
CA GLU A 202 12.27 -7.00 -2.64
C GLU A 202 12.95 -7.80 -3.78
N GLU A 203 13.76 -7.14 -4.61
CA GLU A 203 14.42 -7.78 -5.74
C GLU A 203 15.59 -8.69 -5.28
N GLU A 204 16.34 -8.29 -4.25
CA GLU A 204 17.38 -9.13 -3.64
C GLU A 204 16.77 -10.32 -2.92
N ALA A 205 15.65 -10.13 -2.20
CA ALA A 205 14.93 -11.18 -1.51
C ALA A 205 14.33 -12.22 -2.48
N LYS A 206 13.68 -11.76 -3.56
CA LYS A 206 13.22 -12.65 -4.64
C LYS A 206 14.38 -13.45 -5.23
N GLN A 207 15.51 -12.80 -5.54
CA GLN A 207 16.67 -13.49 -6.10
C GLN A 207 17.21 -14.55 -5.13
N ALA A 208 17.32 -14.24 -3.83
CA ALA A 208 17.74 -15.19 -2.81
C ALA A 208 16.79 -16.39 -2.69
N LEU A 209 15.47 -16.19 -2.80
CA LEU A 209 14.49 -17.27 -2.82
C LEU A 209 14.58 -18.14 -4.08
N TYR A 210 14.76 -17.52 -5.26
CA TYR A 210 14.96 -18.25 -6.51
C TYR A 210 16.28 -19.05 -6.51
N ASP A 211 17.36 -18.48 -5.98
CA ASP A 211 18.66 -19.16 -5.82
C ASP A 211 18.59 -20.31 -4.80
N ALA A 212 17.71 -20.21 -3.78
CA ALA A 212 17.39 -21.29 -2.84
C ALA A 212 16.47 -22.37 -3.43
N GLY A 213 15.89 -22.16 -4.62
CA GLY A 213 15.05 -23.13 -5.33
C GLY A 213 13.55 -22.98 -5.13
N ALA A 214 13.05 -21.79 -4.76
CA ALA A 214 11.62 -21.49 -4.79
C ALA A 214 11.12 -21.22 -6.21
N ALA A 215 9.89 -21.64 -6.53
CA ALA A 215 9.24 -21.37 -7.81
C ALA A 215 8.00 -20.46 -7.68
N ASN A 216 7.32 -20.44 -6.52
CA ASN A 216 6.11 -19.66 -6.26
C ASN A 216 6.34 -18.60 -5.17
N VAL A 217 6.88 -17.44 -5.55
CA VAL A 217 7.08 -16.30 -4.64
C VAL A 217 5.99 -15.24 -4.87
N GLN A 218 5.20 -14.96 -3.85
CA GLN A 218 4.17 -13.93 -3.83
C GLN A 218 4.65 -12.69 -3.08
N VAL A 219 4.14 -11.51 -3.46
CA VAL A 219 4.46 -10.24 -2.78
C VAL A 219 3.18 -9.57 -2.30
N THR A 220 3.07 -9.37 -0.99
CA THR A 220 2.05 -8.56 -0.32
C THR A 220 2.70 -7.25 0.14
N ARG A 221 1.98 -6.13 0.04
CA ARG A 221 2.44 -4.84 0.58
C ARG A 221 1.82 -4.56 1.94
N GLN A 222 2.57 -3.92 2.82
CA GLN A 222 2.07 -3.43 4.10
C GLN A 222 2.67 -2.04 4.38
N SER A 223 1.82 -1.09 4.77
CA SER A 223 2.26 0.26 5.13
C SER A 223 3.18 0.23 6.35
N SER A 224 4.32 0.90 6.25
CA SER A 224 5.39 0.88 7.26
C SER A 224 6.28 2.10 7.15
N ASP A 225 6.95 2.48 8.24
CA ASP A 225 7.98 3.52 8.27
C ASP A 225 9.35 3.03 7.74
N GLU A 226 9.50 1.73 7.49
CA GLU A 226 10.69 1.17 6.82
C GLU A 226 10.80 1.66 5.36
N PRO A 227 12.02 1.75 4.78
CA PRO A 227 12.20 2.21 3.42
C PRO A 227 11.37 1.40 2.41
N ALA A 228 10.64 2.10 1.53
CA ALA A 228 9.78 1.48 0.54
C ALA A 228 10.52 0.41 -0.29
N GLY A 229 9.94 -0.78 -0.40
CA GLY A 229 10.57 -1.93 -1.07
C GLY A 229 11.41 -2.84 -0.15
N THR A 230 11.54 -2.54 1.15
CA THR A 230 12.21 -3.40 2.13
C THR A 230 11.31 -4.56 2.59
N VAL A 231 11.82 -5.79 2.65
CA VAL A 231 11.08 -6.94 3.18
C VAL A 231 10.91 -6.83 4.70
N LEU A 232 9.67 -6.84 5.16
CA LEU A 232 9.28 -6.81 6.57
C LEU A 232 9.19 -8.22 7.18
N SER A 233 8.66 -9.18 6.42
CA SER A 233 8.51 -10.57 6.84
C SER A 233 8.41 -11.50 5.64
N VAL A 234 8.66 -12.79 5.88
CA VAL A 234 8.44 -13.89 4.93
C VAL A 234 7.60 -14.98 5.61
N SER A 235 6.73 -15.64 4.84
CA SER A 235 5.92 -16.78 5.28
C SER A 235 5.98 -17.89 4.20
N PRO A 236 6.47 -19.11 4.50
CA PRO A 236 7.00 -19.59 5.79
C PRO A 236 8.21 -18.77 6.29
N ALA A 237 8.59 -18.93 7.56
CA ALA A 237 9.57 -18.07 8.21
C ALA A 237 11.03 -18.40 7.81
N GLU A 238 11.96 -17.48 8.07
CA GLU A 238 13.39 -17.71 7.80
C GLU A 238 13.92 -18.96 8.52
N GLY A 239 14.62 -19.81 7.78
CA GLY A 239 15.13 -21.09 8.27
C GLY A 239 14.11 -22.23 8.29
N GLU A 240 12.83 -21.99 7.99
CA GLU A 240 11.84 -23.06 7.81
C GLU A 240 12.05 -23.79 6.47
N ALA A 241 11.70 -25.06 6.43
CA ALA A 241 11.85 -25.92 5.26
C ALA A 241 10.71 -25.73 4.25
N PHE A 242 11.00 -25.85 2.95
CA PHE A 242 10.03 -25.72 1.86
C PHE A 242 10.37 -26.62 0.65
N VAL A 243 9.40 -26.89 -0.23
CA VAL A 243 9.58 -27.49 -1.57
C VAL A 243 9.34 -26.46 -2.68
N SER A 244 9.80 -26.70 -3.92
CA SER A 244 9.78 -25.72 -5.03
C SER A 244 8.45 -25.01 -5.21
N ASP A 245 7.37 -25.79 -5.11
CA ASP A 245 6.03 -25.39 -5.48
C ASP A 245 5.25 -24.77 -4.30
N ASP A 246 5.84 -24.76 -3.10
CA ASP A 246 5.26 -24.08 -1.93
C ASP A 246 5.15 -22.57 -2.18
N GLU A 247 4.05 -22.00 -1.70
CA GLU A 247 3.81 -20.56 -1.77
C GLU A 247 4.59 -19.82 -0.69
N ILE A 248 5.62 -19.07 -1.10
CA ILE A 248 6.38 -18.19 -0.20
C ILE A 248 5.88 -16.76 -0.37
N THR A 249 5.24 -16.22 0.66
CA THR A 249 4.76 -14.82 0.66
C THR A 249 5.78 -13.91 1.32
N LEU A 250 6.27 -12.93 0.57
CA LEU A 250 7.02 -11.77 1.08
C LEU A 250 6.04 -10.65 1.44
N THR A 251 6.14 -10.13 2.66
CA THR A 251 5.51 -8.86 3.06
C THR A 251 6.53 -7.75 2.90
N VAL A 252 6.23 -6.75 2.07
CA VAL A 252 7.17 -5.68 1.71
C VAL A 252 6.61 -4.32 2.12
N ALA A 253 7.48 -3.47 2.69
CA ALA A 253 7.16 -2.12 3.07
C ALA A 253 6.69 -1.28 1.87
N GLN A 254 5.59 -0.57 2.06
CA GLN A 254 5.15 0.56 1.25
C GLN A 254 4.98 1.78 2.16
N PRO A 255 5.09 3.02 1.65
CA PRO A 255 4.80 4.21 2.44
C PRO A 255 3.31 4.26 2.82
N TYR A 256 3.00 5.04 3.85
CA TYR A 256 1.61 5.43 4.10
C TYR A 256 1.17 6.42 3.01
N ALA A 257 -0.10 6.36 2.62
CA ALA A 257 -0.65 7.24 1.59
C ALA A 257 -1.92 7.90 2.13
N VAL A 258 -2.08 9.21 1.90
CA VAL A 258 -3.32 9.91 2.26
C VAL A 258 -4.47 9.38 1.37
N PRO A 259 -5.58 8.87 1.94
CA PRO A 259 -6.74 8.45 1.16
C PRO A 259 -7.42 9.64 0.45
N ASP A 260 -8.27 9.37 -0.53
CA ASP A 260 -9.18 10.40 -1.04
C ASP A 260 -10.36 10.56 -0.09
N LEU A 261 -10.43 11.73 0.54
CA LEU A 261 -11.40 12.09 1.58
C LEU A 261 -12.45 13.09 1.05
N THR A 262 -12.33 13.52 -0.20
CA THR A 262 -13.11 14.61 -0.77
C THR A 262 -14.60 14.27 -0.82
N GLY A 263 -15.45 15.10 -0.20
CA GLY A 263 -16.89 14.88 -0.10
C GLY A 263 -17.33 13.84 0.95
N MET A 264 -16.41 13.23 1.70
CA MET A 264 -16.78 12.41 2.86
C MET A 264 -17.25 13.30 4.01
N ALA A 265 -18.14 12.78 4.86
CA ALA A 265 -18.50 13.43 6.11
C ALA A 265 -17.30 13.46 7.06
N GLU A 266 -17.14 14.52 7.87
CA GLU A 266 -16.00 14.72 8.78
C GLU A 266 -15.65 13.46 9.59
N GLY A 267 -16.63 12.84 10.26
CA GLY A 267 -16.41 11.64 11.08
C GLY A 267 -16.01 10.39 10.28
N GLU A 268 -16.45 10.28 9.03
CA GLU A 268 -16.03 9.19 8.12
C GLU A 268 -14.60 9.41 7.63
N ALA A 269 -14.25 10.65 7.29
CA ALA A 269 -12.89 11.01 6.88
C ALA A 269 -11.86 10.82 8.00
N LEU A 270 -12.21 11.18 9.24
CA LEU A 270 -11.37 10.92 10.41
C LEU A 270 -11.15 9.42 10.66
N ALA A 271 -12.20 8.59 10.51
CA ALA A 271 -12.08 7.14 10.63
C ALA A 271 -11.23 6.52 9.51
N ALA A 272 -11.37 7.00 8.27
CA ALA A 272 -10.54 6.57 7.14
C ALA A 272 -9.06 6.94 7.32
N LEU A 273 -8.75 8.10 7.92
CA LEU A 273 -7.39 8.45 8.31
C LEU A 273 -6.84 7.54 9.41
N GLU A 274 -7.63 7.22 10.45
CA GLU A 274 -7.22 6.30 11.52
C GLU A 274 -6.93 4.89 10.97
N GLU A 275 -7.79 4.36 10.09
CA GLU A 275 -7.56 3.07 9.42
C GLU A 275 -6.32 3.10 8.51
N ALA A 276 -6.05 4.23 7.85
CA ALA A 276 -4.83 4.46 7.09
C ALA A 276 -3.57 4.65 7.97
N GLY A 277 -3.69 4.67 9.30
CA GLY A 277 -2.56 4.89 10.23
C GLY A 277 -2.08 6.35 10.29
N LEU A 278 -2.96 7.30 9.98
CA LEU A 278 -2.71 8.74 9.95
C LEU A 278 -3.52 9.45 11.05
N VAL A 279 -3.23 10.73 11.30
CA VAL A 279 -3.93 11.56 12.29
C VAL A 279 -4.71 12.66 11.58
N GLY A 280 -6.01 12.78 11.82
CA GLY A 280 -6.82 13.88 11.28
C GLY A 280 -6.85 15.11 12.20
N GLU A 281 -6.71 16.29 11.62
CA GLU A 281 -6.99 17.59 12.25
C GLU A 281 -8.03 18.32 11.39
N VAL A 282 -9.06 18.93 12.01
CA VAL A 282 -10.17 19.56 11.28
C VAL A 282 -10.06 21.08 11.33
N ALA A 283 -10.16 21.72 10.17
CA ALA A 283 -10.29 23.16 10.01
C ALA A 283 -11.57 23.49 9.24
N TYR A 284 -12.51 24.19 9.87
CA TYR A 284 -13.73 24.62 9.20
C TYR A 284 -13.47 25.82 8.28
N VAL A 285 -13.98 25.75 7.05
CA VAL A 285 -13.85 26.77 6.02
C VAL A 285 -15.21 27.14 5.41
N GLU A 286 -15.36 28.38 4.96
CA GLU A 286 -16.51 28.77 4.13
C GLU A 286 -16.41 28.07 2.76
N SER A 287 -17.46 27.36 2.37
CA SER A 287 -17.53 26.61 1.13
C SER A 287 -18.99 26.40 0.69
N ASP A 288 -19.19 26.31 -0.62
CA ASP A 288 -20.45 25.93 -1.27
C ASP A 288 -20.70 24.40 -1.22
N ALA A 289 -19.73 23.62 -0.71
CA ALA A 289 -19.87 22.18 -0.49
C ALA A 289 -20.85 21.86 0.64
N GLU A 290 -21.42 20.65 0.62
CA GLU A 290 -22.35 20.14 1.63
C GLU A 290 -21.76 20.29 3.04
N LYS A 291 -22.56 20.83 3.97
CA LYS A 291 -22.09 21.22 5.30
C LYS A 291 -21.61 20.01 6.10
N GLY A 292 -20.47 20.13 6.78
CA GLY A 292 -19.83 19.02 7.49
C GLY A 292 -19.09 18.00 6.60
N THR A 293 -18.96 18.25 5.29
CA THR A 293 -18.16 17.41 4.38
C THR A 293 -16.77 18.00 4.11
N VAL A 294 -15.79 17.13 3.85
CA VAL A 294 -14.41 17.51 3.52
C VAL A 294 -14.36 18.12 2.11
N VAL A 295 -13.84 19.34 2.02
CA VAL A 295 -13.61 20.08 0.77
C VAL A 295 -12.27 19.69 0.16
N GLU A 296 -11.22 19.60 0.99
CA GLU A 296 -9.85 19.20 0.60
C GLU A 296 -9.05 18.73 1.82
N SER A 297 -7.85 18.18 1.58
CA SER A 297 -6.92 17.76 2.63
C SER A 297 -5.47 18.16 2.31
N ASP A 298 -4.69 18.45 3.34
CA ASP A 298 -3.24 18.69 3.26
C ASP A 298 -2.49 17.81 4.29
N PRO A 299 -1.56 16.92 3.89
CA PRO A 299 -1.14 16.62 2.51
C PRO A 299 -2.27 16.08 1.62
N ALA A 300 -2.19 16.37 0.32
CA ALA A 300 -3.23 16.02 -0.66
C ALA A 300 -3.41 14.50 -0.85
N PRO A 301 -4.59 14.03 -1.33
CA PRO A 301 -4.84 12.63 -1.61
C PRO A 301 -3.78 11.98 -2.50
N GLY A 302 -3.36 10.76 -2.11
CA GLY A 302 -2.29 10.01 -2.76
C GLY A 302 -0.87 10.47 -2.41
N ALA A 303 -0.68 11.47 -1.56
CA ALA A 303 0.65 11.84 -1.06
C ALA A 303 1.25 10.73 -0.18
N GLU A 304 2.50 10.36 -0.46
CA GLU A 304 3.28 9.43 0.37
C GLU A 304 3.79 10.14 1.64
N VAL A 305 3.48 9.59 2.81
CA VAL A 305 3.75 10.16 4.13
C VAL A 305 4.27 9.10 5.12
N ALA A 306 4.73 9.53 6.29
CA ALA A 306 5.12 8.63 7.39
C ALA A 306 3.91 8.26 8.26
N GLY A 307 4.04 7.18 9.04
CA GLY A 307 3.01 6.75 9.98
C GLY A 307 2.70 7.84 11.02
N GLY A 308 1.42 8.03 11.33
CA GLY A 308 0.96 9.05 12.28
C GLY A 308 1.16 10.50 11.81
N THR A 309 1.42 10.74 10.52
CA THR A 309 1.43 12.10 9.96
C THR A 309 0.05 12.76 10.13
N THR A 310 0.04 14.02 10.57
CA THR A 310 -1.16 14.84 10.66
C THR A 310 -1.60 15.29 9.26
N VAL A 311 -2.84 14.97 8.89
CA VAL A 311 -3.54 15.44 7.70
C VAL A 311 -4.58 16.46 8.15
N THR A 312 -4.47 17.69 7.68
CA THR A 312 -5.45 18.75 7.93
C THR A 312 -6.59 18.59 6.93
N LEU A 313 -7.83 18.54 7.43
CA LEU A 313 -9.06 18.48 6.65
C LEU A 313 -9.72 19.86 6.62
N SER A 314 -9.82 20.44 5.44
CA SER A 314 -10.65 21.63 5.21
C SER A 314 -12.11 21.17 5.09
N VAL A 315 -12.92 21.35 6.12
CA VAL A 315 -14.33 20.90 6.17
C VAL A 315 -15.27 22.08 5.93
N SER A 316 -16.31 21.89 5.12
CA SER A 316 -17.34 22.91 4.88
C SER A 316 -18.04 23.25 6.20
N SER A 317 -17.88 24.49 6.67
CA SER A 317 -18.36 24.93 7.99
C SER A 317 -19.85 24.64 8.17
N PRO A 318 -20.24 23.85 9.19
CA PRO A 318 -21.64 23.59 9.53
C PRO A 318 -22.30 24.74 10.30
N TYR A 319 -21.54 25.79 10.60
CA TYR A 319 -22.01 26.99 11.29
C TYR A 319 -22.44 28.09 10.30
N PRO A 320 -23.44 28.92 10.65
CA PRO A 320 -23.77 30.12 9.90
C PRO A 320 -22.57 31.06 9.71
N ALA A 321 -22.42 31.64 8.52
CA ALA A 321 -21.35 32.58 8.20
C ALA A 321 -21.41 33.88 9.02
N SER A 322 -22.59 34.27 9.51
CA SER A 322 -22.74 35.28 10.56
C SER A 322 -24.02 35.10 11.35
N SER A 323 -24.07 35.66 12.56
CA SER A 323 -25.25 35.57 13.43
C SER A 323 -26.50 36.21 12.82
N ALA A 324 -26.34 37.06 11.80
CA ALA A 324 -27.44 37.68 11.04
C ALA A 324 -27.91 36.84 9.83
N HIS A 325 -27.17 35.84 9.37
CA HIS A 325 -27.55 34.98 8.23
C HIS A 325 -28.62 33.95 8.62
N LEU A 326 -29.84 34.42 8.86
CA LEU A 326 -30.90 33.64 9.51
C LEU A 326 -31.39 32.42 8.71
N LEU A 327 -31.09 32.34 7.41
CA LEU A 327 -31.41 31.17 6.58
C LEU A 327 -30.50 29.96 6.89
N GLU A 328 -29.22 30.19 7.17
CA GLU A 328 -28.23 29.12 7.42
C GLU A 328 -28.51 28.39 8.75
N TYR A 329 -29.35 28.96 9.61
CA TYR A 329 -29.82 28.36 10.86
C TYR A 329 -30.70 27.12 10.64
N PHE A 330 -31.34 26.97 9.47
CA PHE A 330 -32.13 25.78 9.16
C PHE A 330 -31.28 24.63 8.61
N ASP A 331 -30.07 24.92 8.13
CA ASP A 331 -29.12 23.93 7.59
C ASP A 331 -28.17 23.39 8.68
N ALA A 332 -28.02 24.11 9.80
CA ALA A 332 -27.19 23.72 10.94
C ALA A 332 -27.90 22.72 11.86
N GLU A 333 -27.16 21.72 12.37
CA GLU A 333 -27.69 20.84 13.42
C GLU A 333 -27.98 21.64 14.72
N PRO A 334 -29.13 21.43 15.40
CA PRO A 334 -29.51 22.25 16.55
C PRO A 334 -28.48 22.32 17.68
N GLU A 335 -27.80 21.21 17.99
CA GLU A 335 -26.74 21.21 19.02
C GLU A 335 -25.51 22.04 18.61
N GLN A 336 -25.18 22.03 17.32
CA GLN A 336 -24.07 22.80 16.78
C GLN A 336 -24.43 24.29 16.73
N LEU A 337 -25.68 24.60 16.36
CA LEU A 337 -26.23 25.96 16.37
C LEU A 337 -26.28 26.57 17.78
N SER A 338 -26.60 25.78 18.81
CA SER A 338 -26.50 26.22 20.23
C SER A 338 -25.08 26.64 20.60
N ARG A 339 -24.06 25.84 20.21
CA ARG A 339 -22.64 26.14 20.46
C ARG A 339 -22.20 27.40 19.72
N TYR A 340 -22.52 27.49 18.43
CA TYR A 340 -22.27 28.66 17.61
C TYR A 340 -22.81 29.96 18.22
N LEU A 341 -24.08 29.94 18.67
CA LEU A 341 -24.68 31.11 19.32
C LEU A 341 -23.94 31.48 20.60
N ALA A 342 -23.52 30.51 21.41
CA ALA A 342 -22.74 30.77 22.61
C ALA A 342 -21.37 31.41 22.30
N ASP A 343 -20.69 30.95 21.24
CA ASP A 343 -19.40 31.48 20.78
C ASP A 343 -19.53 32.89 20.18
N GLU A 344 -20.63 33.19 19.47
CA GLU A 344 -21.05 34.54 19.03
C GLU A 344 -21.54 35.44 20.20
N GLY A 345 -21.44 34.97 21.45
CA GLY A 345 -21.79 35.72 22.65
C GLY A 345 -23.29 35.83 22.95
N PHE A 346 -24.14 35.07 22.25
CA PHE A 346 -25.57 34.99 22.54
C PHE A 346 -25.84 34.12 23.76
N SER A 347 -26.38 34.74 24.82
CA SER A 347 -26.79 34.04 26.04
C SER A 347 -28.27 33.67 26.02
N LEU A 348 -28.59 32.40 26.31
CA LEU A 348 -29.99 31.95 26.46
C LEU A 348 -30.66 32.71 27.61
N ARG A 349 -31.76 33.41 27.31
CA ARG A 349 -32.62 34.07 28.29
C ARG A 349 -33.79 33.19 28.70
N TYR A 350 -34.42 32.52 27.73
CA TYR A 350 -35.57 31.62 27.92
C TYR A 350 -35.53 30.49 26.90
N GLY A 351 -35.98 29.29 27.29
CA GLY A 351 -36.05 28.12 26.41
C GLY A 351 -37.16 27.16 26.83
N ALA A 352 -37.97 26.73 25.86
CA ALA A 352 -39.05 25.76 25.98
C ALA A 352 -39.23 24.98 24.67
N ILE A 353 -39.79 23.76 24.72
CA ILE A 353 -40.09 22.97 23.52
C ILE A 353 -41.59 23.07 23.21
N TYR A 354 -41.95 23.44 21.98
CA TYR A 354 -43.33 23.28 21.53
C TYR A 354 -43.64 21.81 21.27
N VAL A 355 -44.33 21.20 22.25
CA VAL A 355 -44.64 19.76 22.32
C VAL A 355 -45.39 19.21 21.09
N SER A 356 -45.99 20.08 20.27
CA SER A 356 -46.76 19.71 19.08
C SER A 356 -45.93 19.57 17.80
N GLY A 357 -44.70 20.12 17.75
CA GLY A 357 -43.90 20.20 16.51
C GLY A 357 -42.42 19.81 16.64
N GLY A 358 -41.89 19.65 17.85
CA GLY A 358 -40.47 19.31 18.05
C GLY A 358 -39.49 20.47 17.85
N ASN A 359 -39.97 21.62 17.35
CA ASN A 359 -39.18 22.83 17.19
C ASN A 359 -38.96 23.57 18.52
N ALA A 360 -37.82 24.25 18.61
CA ALA A 360 -37.43 25.11 19.71
C ALA A 360 -38.33 26.36 19.82
N HIS A 361 -38.61 26.77 21.06
CA HIS A 361 -38.95 28.14 21.41
C HIS A 361 -37.87 28.67 22.34
N ALA A 362 -36.91 29.40 21.80
CA ALA A 362 -35.73 29.88 22.53
C ALA A 362 -35.49 31.36 22.24
N VAL A 363 -35.17 32.12 23.29
CA VAL A 363 -34.81 33.53 23.21
C VAL A 363 -33.39 33.68 23.71
N TYR A 364 -32.51 34.17 22.85
CA TYR A 364 -31.12 34.51 23.15
C TYR A 364 -30.91 36.02 23.06
N ALA A 365 -29.97 36.54 23.84
CA ALA A 365 -29.49 37.91 23.65
C ALA A 365 -28.00 38.04 23.97
N ASN A 366 -27.30 38.81 23.15
CA ASN A 366 -25.87 39.08 23.31
C ASN A 366 -25.61 40.38 24.12
N ASP A 367 -24.34 40.68 24.37
CA ASP A 367 -23.94 41.84 25.18
C ASP A 367 -24.04 43.19 24.44
N VAL A 368 -24.14 43.19 23.10
CA VAL A 368 -24.40 44.43 22.33
C VAL A 368 -25.89 44.80 22.29
N GLY A 369 -26.77 43.88 22.69
CA GLY A 369 -28.21 44.11 22.90
C GLY A 369 -29.11 43.55 21.81
N ASP A 370 -28.58 42.72 20.90
CA ASP A 370 -29.39 42.02 19.91
C ASP A 370 -30.22 40.93 20.60
N VAL A 371 -31.43 40.70 20.11
CA VAL A 371 -32.33 39.66 20.61
C VAL A 371 -32.70 38.73 19.47
N LEU A 372 -32.23 37.49 19.57
CA LEU A 372 -32.53 36.42 18.64
C LEU A 372 -33.61 35.52 19.25
N GLN A 373 -34.66 35.22 18.49
CA GLN A 373 -35.70 34.26 18.85
C GLN A 373 -35.76 33.15 17.80
N ILE A 374 -35.73 31.91 18.26
CA ILE A 374 -36.06 30.73 17.44
C ILE A 374 -37.43 30.26 17.92
N THR A 375 -38.40 30.16 17.00
CA THR A 375 -39.81 29.94 17.33
C THR A 375 -40.62 29.56 16.07
N ASN A 376 -41.77 28.92 16.25
CA ASN A 376 -42.72 28.67 15.15
C ASN A 376 -43.54 29.91 14.74
N SER A 377 -43.39 31.04 15.44
CA SER A 377 -44.14 32.29 15.16
C SER A 377 -43.21 33.51 15.21
N PRO A 378 -42.17 33.57 14.35
CA PRO A 378 -41.14 34.62 14.39
C PRO A 378 -41.68 36.02 14.07
N GLU A 379 -42.87 36.12 13.47
CA GLU A 379 -43.61 37.36 13.29
C GLU A 379 -44.09 38.01 14.59
N SER A 380 -44.28 37.24 15.67
CA SER A 380 -45.01 37.74 16.84
C SER A 380 -44.19 38.57 17.81
N GLY A 381 -42.87 38.35 17.91
CA GLY A 381 -41.98 38.99 18.90
C GLY A 381 -42.25 38.63 20.39
N HIS A 382 -43.48 38.22 20.67
CA HIS A 382 -44.02 37.82 21.96
C HIS A 382 -43.38 36.53 22.47
N TYR A 383 -43.21 36.44 23.79
CA TYR A 383 -42.66 35.26 24.46
C TYR A 383 -43.35 35.04 25.81
N ASP A 384 -43.87 33.84 26.02
CA ASP A 384 -44.53 33.43 27.27
C ASP A 384 -43.61 32.44 28.00
N GLY A 385 -43.00 32.88 29.10
CA GLY A 385 -41.82 32.21 29.67
C GLY A 385 -42.10 31.05 30.63
N SER A 386 -41.54 29.88 30.34
CA SER A 386 -41.27 28.80 31.31
C SER A 386 -39.89 28.21 31.01
N SER A 387 -39.07 27.96 32.03
CA SER A 387 -37.66 27.59 31.86
C SER A 387 -37.44 26.08 31.78
N ASP A 388 -37.21 25.57 30.57
CA ASP A 388 -36.94 24.16 30.28
C ASP A 388 -35.46 23.92 29.87
N GLY A 389 -34.59 24.92 30.08
CA GLY A 389 -33.18 24.90 29.68
C GLY A 389 -32.96 25.19 28.20
N ASP A 390 -31.73 24.98 27.71
CA ASP A 390 -31.46 25.02 26.27
C ASP A 390 -32.19 23.84 25.59
N VAL A 391 -32.87 24.15 24.51
CA VAL A 391 -33.68 23.21 23.72
C VAL A 391 -33.03 22.86 22.39
N LEU A 392 -32.21 23.76 21.84
CA LEU A 392 -31.37 23.47 20.66
C LEU A 392 -30.28 22.46 21.03
N ALA A 393 -29.65 22.64 22.19
CA ALA A 393 -28.73 21.68 22.80
C ALA A 393 -29.39 20.33 23.20
N ARG A 394 -30.70 20.17 22.97
CA ARG A 394 -31.46 18.92 23.14
C ARG A 394 -32.03 18.40 21.81
N GLY A 395 -31.59 18.94 20.68
CA GLY A 395 -32.01 18.51 19.34
C GLY A 395 -33.37 19.06 18.86
N ALA A 396 -33.93 20.09 19.51
CA ALA A 396 -35.18 20.71 19.03
C ALA A 396 -34.93 21.54 17.77
N GLY A 397 -35.74 21.33 16.73
CA GLY A 397 -35.55 21.92 15.40
C GLY A 397 -35.80 23.43 15.30
N VAL A 398 -35.39 24.04 14.20
CA VAL A 398 -35.62 25.46 13.91
C VAL A 398 -36.92 25.62 13.10
N GLY A 399 -37.97 26.15 13.72
CA GLY A 399 -39.25 26.40 13.05
C GLY A 399 -39.36 27.77 12.36
N GLY A 400 -38.46 28.69 12.71
CA GLY A 400 -38.51 30.09 12.35
C GLY A 400 -37.51 30.86 13.19
N VAL A 401 -36.94 31.93 12.64
CA VAL A 401 -35.90 32.74 13.27
C VAL A 401 -36.27 34.22 13.17
N ARG A 402 -36.07 34.98 14.25
CA ARG A 402 -36.28 36.43 14.32
C ARG A 402 -35.09 37.07 15.02
N LEU A 403 -34.44 38.03 14.38
CA LEU A 403 -33.38 38.85 14.95
C LEU A 403 -33.86 40.30 15.07
N ALA A 404 -33.95 40.80 16.29
CA ALA A 404 -34.07 42.24 16.57
C ALA A 404 -32.68 42.83 16.80
N PHE A 405 -32.32 43.82 15.98
CA PHE A 405 -31.01 44.47 16.02
C PHE A 405 -30.97 45.55 17.10
N SER A 406 -29.87 45.59 17.84
CA SER A 406 -29.42 46.76 18.59
C SER A 406 -28.94 47.88 17.65
N GLU A 407 -28.87 49.13 18.12
CA GLU A 407 -28.24 50.21 17.34
C GLU A 407 -26.76 49.94 17.00
N ALA A 408 -26.09 49.06 17.76
CA ALA A 408 -24.67 48.76 17.61
C ALA A 408 -24.37 47.72 16.51
N SER A 409 -25.32 46.85 16.17
CA SER A 409 -25.17 45.80 15.16
C SER A 409 -25.75 46.19 13.79
N LEU A 410 -26.44 47.33 13.68
CA LEU A 410 -27.05 47.77 12.43
C LEU A 410 -26.00 48.03 11.32
N PRO A 411 -26.18 47.47 10.11
CA PRO A 411 -25.36 47.83 8.96
C PRO A 411 -25.59 49.29 8.56
N GLU A 412 -24.65 49.87 7.80
CA GLU A 412 -24.73 51.28 7.41
C GLU A 412 -26.04 51.60 6.66
N GLY A 413 -26.86 52.48 7.25
CA GLY A 413 -28.16 52.87 6.69
C GLY A 413 -29.32 51.92 7.03
N GLY A 414 -29.07 50.77 7.67
CA GLY A 414 -30.09 49.77 8.01
C GLY A 414 -31.19 50.26 8.98
N GLY A 415 -30.91 51.30 9.77
CA GLY A 415 -31.91 51.96 10.64
C GLY A 415 -32.81 52.98 9.93
N ARG A 416 -32.72 53.16 8.60
CA ARG A 416 -33.49 54.18 7.85
C ARG A 416 -34.76 53.61 7.27
N GLU A 417 -35.91 54.19 7.62
CA GLU A 417 -37.24 53.86 7.10
C GLU A 417 -37.38 54.21 5.61
N SER A 418 -36.80 53.35 4.77
CA SER A 418 -36.66 53.51 3.33
C SER A 418 -36.31 52.15 2.69
N GLU A 419 -36.63 51.97 1.41
CA GLU A 419 -36.26 50.75 0.67
C GLU A 419 -34.74 50.49 0.71
N ALA A 420 -33.92 51.55 0.69
CA ALA A 420 -32.47 51.45 0.81
C ALA A 420 -32.02 50.90 2.17
N GLY A 421 -32.67 51.31 3.27
CA GLY A 421 -32.41 50.76 4.60
C GLY A 421 -32.81 49.30 4.70
N VAL A 422 -33.97 48.93 4.16
CA VAL A 422 -34.40 47.51 4.13
C VAL A 422 -33.43 46.66 3.33
N ARG A 423 -32.98 47.13 2.16
CA ARG A 423 -31.95 46.42 1.36
C ARG A 423 -30.61 46.29 2.07
N ALA A 424 -30.23 47.23 2.95
CA ALA A 424 -29.02 47.10 3.77
C ALA A 424 -29.17 46.00 4.83
N ILE A 425 -30.34 45.86 5.46
CA ILE A 425 -30.64 44.75 6.38
C ILE A 425 -30.71 43.42 5.62
N MET A 426 -31.38 43.36 4.47
CA MET A 426 -31.41 42.15 3.63
C MET A 426 -30.00 41.64 3.32
N ALA A 427 -29.11 42.53 2.86
CA ALA A 427 -27.74 42.18 2.53
C ALA A 427 -26.94 41.69 3.76
N ALA A 428 -27.17 42.28 4.94
CA ALA A 428 -26.56 41.81 6.19
C ALA A 428 -27.13 40.47 6.69
N CYS A 429 -28.32 40.07 6.24
CA CYS A 429 -28.95 38.80 6.60
C CYS A 429 -28.80 37.70 5.52
N GLY A 430 -28.08 37.94 4.42
CA GLY A 430 -27.99 37.01 3.30
C GLY A 430 -29.31 36.82 2.51
N PHE A 431 -30.27 37.74 2.65
CA PHE A 431 -31.60 37.64 2.05
C PHE A 431 -31.65 38.15 0.59
N GLU A 432 -32.14 37.31 -0.30
CA GLU A 432 -32.39 37.58 -1.71
C GLU A 432 -33.89 37.48 -2.08
N GLY A 433 -34.26 37.74 -3.33
CA GLY A 433 -35.62 37.46 -3.80
C GLY A 433 -36.71 38.37 -3.21
N LEU A 434 -36.44 39.67 -3.04
CA LEU A 434 -37.44 40.68 -2.63
C LEU A 434 -38.69 40.61 -3.52
N VAL A 435 -39.84 40.30 -2.92
CA VAL A 435 -41.14 40.22 -3.60
C VAL A 435 -41.88 41.55 -3.52
N GLY A 436 -41.84 42.23 -2.38
CA GLY A 436 -42.52 43.52 -2.22
C GLY A 436 -42.27 44.23 -0.90
N THR A 437 -42.82 45.44 -0.82
CA THR A 437 -42.76 46.31 0.37
C THR A 437 -44.14 46.84 0.71
N CYS A 438 -44.37 47.13 1.99
CA CYS A 438 -45.56 47.79 2.49
C CYS A 438 -45.16 48.84 3.54
N THR A 439 -45.98 49.86 3.69
CA THR A 439 -45.78 50.97 4.63
C THR A 439 -46.92 51.05 5.64
N GLN A 440 -46.74 51.89 6.66
CA GLN A 440 -47.81 52.28 7.57
C GLN A 440 -49.12 52.63 6.85
N ASP A 441 -49.07 53.46 5.80
CA ASP A 441 -50.26 53.95 5.09
C ASP A 441 -51.08 52.80 4.47
N ASP A 442 -50.40 51.76 3.96
CA ASP A 442 -51.04 50.60 3.35
C ASP A 442 -51.80 49.74 4.37
N VAL A 443 -51.21 49.57 5.57
CA VAL A 443 -51.71 48.70 6.64
C VAL A 443 -52.77 49.41 7.50
N MET A 444 -52.48 50.63 7.96
CA MET A 444 -53.35 51.37 8.88
C MET A 444 -54.69 51.72 8.23
N ALA A 445 -54.67 52.17 6.97
CA ALA A 445 -55.88 52.48 6.22
C ALA A 445 -56.78 51.26 5.97
N ARG A 446 -56.21 50.05 5.96
CA ARG A 446 -56.93 48.79 5.74
C ARG A 446 -57.51 48.21 7.02
N LEU A 447 -56.74 48.25 8.10
CA LEU A 447 -57.09 47.62 9.38
C LEU A 447 -57.87 48.56 10.31
N GLY A 448 -57.93 49.86 10.01
CA GLY A 448 -58.65 50.84 10.82
C GLY A 448 -58.02 51.07 12.18
N ALA A 449 -56.70 50.89 12.28
CA ALA A 449 -55.93 51.19 13.47
C ALA A 449 -55.57 52.69 13.50
N ASP A 450 -55.58 53.28 14.70
CA ASP A 450 -55.17 54.66 14.95
C ASP A 450 -53.88 54.67 15.79
N GLY A 451 -52.94 55.56 15.49
CA GLY A 451 -51.74 55.77 16.32
C GLY A 451 -50.58 56.41 15.57
N ASP A 452 -49.59 56.88 16.32
CA ASP A 452 -48.34 57.48 15.83
C ASP A 452 -47.31 56.41 15.43
N TRP A 453 -47.79 55.41 14.68
CA TRP A 453 -46.94 54.36 14.11
C TRP A 453 -46.18 54.91 12.92
N HIS A 454 -45.01 54.35 12.61
CA HIS A 454 -44.24 54.67 11.42
C HIS A 454 -43.39 53.44 11.06
N PHE A 455 -43.46 52.96 9.81
CA PHE A 455 -42.63 51.85 9.37
C PHE A 455 -42.58 51.70 7.85
N ILE A 456 -41.51 51.04 7.40
CA ILE A 456 -41.46 50.26 6.17
C ILE A 456 -41.23 48.78 6.54
N CYS A 457 -41.94 47.89 5.87
CA CYS A 457 -41.68 46.47 5.90
C CYS A 457 -41.44 45.97 4.46
N ALA A 458 -40.58 44.97 4.31
CA ALA A 458 -40.38 44.24 3.07
C ALA A 458 -40.44 42.75 3.32
N TYR A 459 -40.72 41.99 2.27
CA TYR A 459 -40.69 40.53 2.31
C TYR A 459 -40.20 39.96 0.98
N GLY A 460 -39.67 38.75 1.04
CA GLY A 460 -39.22 38.00 -0.14
C GLY A 460 -39.21 36.51 0.09
N GLN A 461 -38.81 35.79 -0.96
CA GLN A 461 -38.76 34.33 -0.97
C GLN A 461 -37.43 33.86 -1.53
N GLN A 462 -36.83 32.88 -0.86
CA GLN A 462 -35.52 32.31 -1.20
C GLN A 462 -35.55 30.81 -0.90
N GLY A 463 -35.48 29.99 -1.94
CA GLY A 463 -35.78 28.56 -1.83
C GLY A 463 -37.20 28.34 -1.31
N ASP A 464 -37.34 27.43 -0.34
CA ASP A 464 -38.61 27.13 0.33
C ASP A 464 -38.94 28.09 1.48
N TYR A 465 -38.13 29.13 1.72
CA TYR A 465 -38.28 30.06 2.85
C TYR A 465 -38.85 31.42 2.44
N THR A 466 -39.67 32.00 3.33
CA THR A 466 -40.16 33.37 3.23
C THR A 466 -39.55 34.18 4.37
N TRP A 467 -38.95 35.31 4.03
CA TRP A 467 -38.35 36.25 4.99
C TRP A 467 -39.06 37.59 4.98
N ALA A 468 -38.95 38.33 6.07
CA ALA A 468 -39.43 39.69 6.19
C ALA A 468 -38.45 40.58 6.99
N VAL A 469 -38.42 41.86 6.64
CA VAL A 469 -37.61 42.89 7.31
C VAL A 469 -38.51 44.09 7.62
N ARG A 470 -38.58 44.48 8.90
CA ARG A 470 -39.30 45.67 9.37
C ARG A 470 -38.31 46.68 9.94
N ILE A 471 -38.45 47.94 9.51
CA ILE A 471 -37.79 49.11 10.09
C ILE A 471 -38.89 50.08 10.48
N GLY A 472 -38.99 50.42 11.76
CA GLY A 472 -40.01 51.34 12.27
C GLY A 472 -40.47 51.03 13.69
N GLY A 473 -41.50 51.73 14.15
CA GLY A 473 -42.11 51.50 15.46
C GLY A 473 -43.18 52.55 15.77
N TYR A 474 -43.10 53.14 16.98
CA TYR A 474 -44.12 54.03 17.53
C TYR A 474 -43.51 55.31 18.12
N GLY A 475 -44.07 56.45 17.74
CA GLY A 475 -43.66 57.79 18.19
C GLY A 475 -42.25 58.16 17.74
N SER A 476 -41.28 57.97 18.63
CA SER A 476 -39.86 58.23 18.36
C SER A 476 -38.99 56.96 18.38
N ASN A 477 -39.59 55.79 18.56
CA ASN A 477 -38.85 54.54 18.73
C ASN A 477 -38.85 53.75 17.42
N THR A 478 -37.73 53.78 16.69
CA THR A 478 -37.49 52.89 15.54
C THR A 478 -36.82 51.61 16.03
N GLY A 479 -37.44 50.46 15.79
CA GLY A 479 -36.82 49.14 15.92
C GLY A 479 -36.57 48.51 14.55
N VAL A 480 -35.56 47.66 14.46
CA VAL A 480 -35.24 46.90 13.24
C VAL A 480 -35.30 45.41 13.54
N VAL A 481 -36.09 44.69 12.75
CA VAL A 481 -36.30 43.25 12.89
C VAL A 481 -36.14 42.59 11.53
N ALA A 482 -35.31 41.55 11.47
CA ALA A 482 -35.30 40.58 10.38
C ALA A 482 -35.91 39.26 10.87
N MET A 483 -36.64 38.56 10.02
CA MET A 483 -37.21 37.25 10.35
C MET A 483 -37.31 36.36 9.12
N VAL A 484 -37.37 35.05 9.35
CA VAL A 484 -37.52 34.03 8.31
C VAL A 484 -38.21 32.79 8.87
N ALA A 485 -39.04 32.16 8.05
CA ALA A 485 -39.68 30.88 8.33
C ALA A 485 -39.87 30.09 7.01
N PRO A 486 -40.11 28.76 7.08
CA PRO A 486 -40.58 28.00 5.92
C PRO A 486 -41.82 28.66 5.31
N THR A 487 -41.91 28.73 3.98
CA THR A 487 -43.02 29.42 3.28
C THR A 487 -44.39 28.85 3.65
N THR A 488 -44.45 27.53 3.90
CA THR A 488 -45.65 26.83 4.39
C THR A 488 -46.23 27.42 5.67
N HIS A 489 -45.41 27.99 6.56
CA HIS A 489 -45.88 28.70 7.77
C HIS A 489 -46.83 29.85 7.43
N PHE A 490 -46.53 30.61 6.38
CA PHE A 490 -47.34 31.73 5.93
C PHE A 490 -48.52 31.32 5.05
N GLU A 491 -48.42 30.19 4.35
CA GLU A 491 -49.54 29.60 3.59
C GLU A 491 -50.67 29.09 4.49
N GLU A 492 -50.36 28.68 5.73
CA GLU A 492 -51.34 28.28 6.73
C GLU A 492 -52.07 29.48 7.41
N GLN A 493 -51.61 30.72 7.21
CA GLN A 493 -52.19 31.91 7.84
C GLN A 493 -53.38 32.47 7.05
N ASP A 494 -54.38 33.02 7.76
CA ASP A 494 -55.47 33.79 7.13
C ASP A 494 -54.99 35.20 6.75
N LEU A 495 -54.35 35.30 5.59
CA LEU A 495 -53.89 36.58 5.02
C LEU A 495 -55.04 37.45 4.47
N SER A 496 -56.31 37.01 4.50
CA SER A 496 -57.41 37.74 3.85
C SER A 496 -57.65 39.14 4.43
N ARG A 497 -57.42 39.30 5.74
CA ARG A 497 -57.49 40.60 6.46
C ARG A 497 -56.37 41.57 6.06
N PHE A 498 -55.27 41.03 5.55
CA PHE A 498 -54.06 41.72 5.15
C PHE A 498 -53.96 41.84 3.61
N GLY A 499 -55.11 41.74 2.92
CA GLY A 499 -55.23 41.76 1.46
C GLY A 499 -54.44 40.67 0.73
N GLY A 500 -54.11 39.56 1.40
CA GLY A 500 -53.25 38.50 0.87
C GLY A 500 -51.76 38.80 0.95
N SER A 501 -51.34 39.86 1.65
CA SER A 501 -49.94 40.28 1.75
C SER A 501 -49.27 39.77 3.03
N VAL A 502 -48.21 38.96 2.87
CA VAL A 502 -47.35 38.55 3.99
C VAL A 502 -46.72 39.76 4.68
N CYS A 503 -46.33 40.79 3.91
CA CYS A 503 -45.77 42.03 4.46
C CYS A 503 -46.71 42.72 5.45
N GLU A 504 -47.99 42.85 5.08
CA GLU A 504 -48.98 43.52 5.92
C GLU A 504 -49.35 42.68 7.15
N TYR A 505 -49.40 41.36 7.00
CA TYR A 505 -49.59 40.42 8.12
C TYR A 505 -48.43 40.53 9.12
N VAL A 506 -47.19 40.36 8.64
CA VAL A 506 -45.98 40.42 9.49
C VAL A 506 -45.86 41.77 10.18
N ALA A 507 -45.97 42.88 9.45
CA ALA A 507 -45.86 44.22 10.03
C ALA A 507 -46.96 44.48 11.07
N TYR A 508 -48.17 43.95 10.87
CA TYR A 508 -49.23 44.07 11.87
C TYR A 508 -48.96 43.21 13.11
N ILE A 509 -48.56 41.95 12.94
CA ILE A 509 -48.36 41.04 14.06
C ILE A 509 -47.18 41.49 14.94
N ASP A 510 -46.04 41.84 14.33
CA ASP A 510 -44.80 42.28 15.02
C ASP A 510 -44.93 43.65 15.72
N LEU A 511 -45.80 44.54 15.25
CA LEU A 511 -45.99 45.88 15.85
C LEU A 511 -47.21 45.97 16.79
N PHE A 512 -48.30 45.25 16.53
CA PHE A 512 -49.58 45.42 17.22
C PHE A 512 -49.96 44.26 18.13
N THR A 513 -49.24 43.13 18.07
CA THR A 513 -49.52 41.96 18.93
C THR A 513 -48.32 41.46 19.75
N GLY A 514 -47.12 42.01 19.52
CA GLY A 514 -45.89 41.72 20.27
C GLY A 514 -45.79 42.38 21.63
#